data_AF-A0A2A6E5I8-F1
#
_entry.id   AF-A0A2A6E5I8-F1
#
_cell.length_a   1.000
_cell.length_b   1.000
_cell.length_c   1.000
_cell.angle_alpha   90.00
_cell.angle_beta   90.00
_cell.angle_gamma   90.00
#
_symmetry.space_group_name_H-M   'P 1'
#
loop_
_entity.id
_entity.type
_entity.pdbx_description
1 polymer ?
#
loop_
_entity_poly.entity_id
_entity_poly.type
_entity_poly.pdbx_seq_one_letter_code
_entity_poly.pdbx_strand_id
1 'polypeptide(L)'
;MFWFDKENSLTMFVDIRDEKHKLCDGRSLNIHPDIVVDFTNIPFSDKSFKLVVFDPPHLLKAGENSWLAKLFFFKKEFKQSILSLTY
;
A
#
# COMPACT_ATOMS: atom_id res chain seq x y z
N MET A 1 6.26 -3.55 2.61
CA MET A 1 5.26 -4.65 2.56
C MET A 1 5.32 -5.37 3.88
N PHE A 2 4.23 -5.34 4.64
CA PHE A 2 4.12 -5.86 6.01
C PHE A 2 4.21 -7.39 6.10
N TRP A 3 3.75 -8.10 5.06
CA TRP A 3 3.67 -9.56 5.05
C TRP A 3 4.83 -10.22 4.29
N PHE A 4 5.34 -11.33 4.82
CA PHE A 4 6.55 -12.00 4.31
C PHE A 4 6.27 -12.92 3.11
N ASP A 5 5.10 -13.60 3.11
CA ASP A 5 4.71 -14.56 2.08
C ASP A 5 3.78 -13.93 1.05
N LYS A 6 4.36 -13.40 -0.03
CA LYS A 6 3.62 -12.66 -1.06
C LYS A 6 2.71 -13.53 -1.92
N GLU A 7 2.90 -14.85 -1.92
CA GLU A 7 2.14 -15.80 -2.73
C GLU A 7 1.04 -16.51 -1.90
N ASN A 8 0.77 -16.02 -0.69
CA ASN A 8 -0.20 -16.64 0.20
C ASN A 8 -1.62 -16.42 -0.33
N SER A 9 -2.27 -17.51 -0.77
CA SER A 9 -3.62 -17.48 -1.34
C SER A 9 -4.73 -17.08 -0.34
N LEU A 10 -4.42 -16.99 0.97
CA LEU A 10 -5.36 -16.54 2.00
C LEU A 10 -5.28 -15.03 2.26
N THR A 11 -4.32 -14.36 1.63
CA THR A 11 -4.13 -12.91 1.73
C THR A 11 -4.47 -12.25 0.41
N MET A 12 -4.84 -10.98 0.47
CA MET A 12 -5.06 -10.16 -0.71
C MET A 12 -4.37 -8.81 -0.50
N PHE A 13 -3.47 -8.46 -1.41
CA PHE A 13 -2.72 -7.22 -1.39
C PHE A 13 -3.40 -6.20 -2.28
N VAL A 14 -3.58 -5.00 -1.73
CA VAL A 14 -4.21 -3.89 -2.42
C VAL A 14 -3.31 -2.67 -2.32
N ASP A 15 -3.03 -2.02 -3.45
CA ASP A 15 -2.31 -0.75 -3.54
C ASP A 15 -2.92 0.05 -4.71
N ILE A 16 -2.82 1.37 -4.69
CA ILE A 16 -3.26 2.20 -5.83
C ILE A 16 -2.26 2.17 -6.99
N ARG A 17 -1.05 1.64 -6.74
CA ARG A 17 0.06 1.59 -7.70
C ARG A 17 0.26 0.18 -8.23
N ASP A 18 0.62 0.13 -9.50
CA ASP A 18 1.26 -1.02 -10.14
C ASP A 18 2.47 -0.49 -10.92
N GLU A 19 3.65 -0.64 -10.32
CA GLU A 19 4.84 0.06 -10.79
C GLU A 19 6.12 -0.75 -10.55
N LYS A 20 7.07 -0.55 -11.46
CA LYS A 20 8.42 -1.12 -11.39
C LYS A 20 9.46 -0.01 -11.47
N HIS A 21 10.29 0.07 -10.44
CA HIS A 21 11.37 1.05 -10.32
C HIS A 21 12.71 0.36 -10.11
N LYS A 22 13.77 1.01 -10.60
CA LYS A 22 15.13 0.76 -10.14
C LYS A 22 15.51 1.87 -9.18
N LEU A 23 15.84 1.51 -7.94
CA LEU A 23 16.29 2.45 -6.93
C LEU A 23 17.70 2.95 -7.26
N CYS A 24 18.10 4.06 -6.64
CA CYS A 24 19.41 4.69 -6.88
C CYS A 24 20.60 3.79 -6.54
N ASP A 25 20.40 2.80 -5.67
CA ASP A 25 21.40 1.79 -5.29
C ASP A 25 21.34 0.51 -6.14
N GLY A 26 20.54 0.51 -7.20
CA GLY A 26 20.42 -0.60 -8.15
C GLY A 26 19.40 -1.68 -7.76
N ARG A 27 18.81 -1.64 -6.56
CA ARG A 27 17.75 -2.57 -6.16
C ARG A 27 16.48 -2.36 -6.99
N SER A 28 15.75 -3.44 -7.22
CA SER A 28 14.43 -3.36 -7.85
C SER A 28 13.35 -3.15 -6.79
N LEU A 29 12.51 -2.15 -7.01
CA LEU A 29 11.26 -1.95 -6.29
C LEU A 29 10.12 -2.33 -7.24
N ASN A 30 9.47 -3.47 -6.96
CA ASN A 30 8.31 -3.94 -7.70
C ASN A 30 7.09 -3.84 -6.78
N ILE A 31 6.10 -3.07 -7.20
CA ILE A 31 4.80 -2.93 -6.55
C ILE A 31 3.79 -3.56 -7.49
N HIS A 32 3.24 -4.71 -7.09
CA HIS A 32 2.33 -5.52 -7.90
C HIS A 32 1.28 -6.12 -6.95
N PRO A 33 0.23 -5.36 -6.59
CA PRO A 33 -0.84 -5.86 -5.74
C PRO A 33 -1.75 -6.83 -6.53
N ASP A 34 -2.56 -7.62 -5.83
CA ASP A 34 -3.58 -8.46 -6.47
C ASP A 34 -4.65 -7.58 -7.13
N ILE A 35 -4.96 -6.44 -6.52
CA ILE A 35 -5.95 -5.48 -7.02
C ILE A 35 -5.38 -4.07 -6.92
N VAL A 36 -5.41 -3.34 -8.05
CA VAL A 36 -5.04 -1.93 -8.12
C VAL A 36 -6.26 -1.08 -7.81
N VAL A 37 -6.34 -0.53 -6.59
CA VAL A 37 -7.47 0.33 -6.19
C VAL A 37 -7.10 1.34 -5.10
N ASP A 38 -7.81 2.45 -5.07
CA ASP A 38 -7.73 3.44 -3.99
C ASP A 38 -8.38 2.87 -2.72
N PHE A 39 -7.62 2.78 -1.62
CA PHE A 39 -8.09 2.24 -0.36
C PHE A 39 -9.24 3.07 0.28
N THR A 40 -9.45 4.31 -0.18
CA THR A 40 -10.58 5.15 0.24
C THR A 40 -11.89 4.78 -0.45
N ASN A 41 -11.83 3.98 -1.52
CA ASN A 41 -12.98 3.54 -2.30
C ASN A 41 -12.82 2.08 -2.76
N ILE A 42 -12.73 1.17 -1.78
CA ILE A 42 -12.51 -0.25 -2.03
C ILE A 42 -13.84 -0.93 -2.43
N PRO A 43 -13.86 -1.75 -3.50
CA PRO A 43 -15.08 -2.39 -4.02
C PRO A 43 -15.44 -3.69 -3.27
N PHE A 44 -15.25 -3.74 -1.95
CA PHE A 44 -15.66 -4.87 -1.13
C PHE A 44 -16.81 -4.48 -0.22
N SER A 45 -17.73 -5.41 0.01
CA SER A 45 -18.80 -5.22 0.97
C SER A 45 -18.25 -5.19 2.41
N ASP A 46 -18.99 -4.56 3.31
CA ASP A 46 -18.65 -4.55 4.73
C ASP A 46 -18.45 -5.97 5.28
N LYS A 47 -17.51 -6.12 6.22
CA LYS A 47 -17.20 -7.40 6.90
C LYS A 47 -16.76 -8.54 5.98
N SER A 48 -16.22 -8.21 4.79
CA SER A 48 -15.67 -9.20 3.86
C SER A 48 -14.36 -9.84 4.34
N PHE A 49 -13.66 -9.22 5.29
CA PHE A 49 -12.35 -9.68 5.78
C PHE A 49 -12.36 -9.91 7.29
N LYS A 50 -11.67 -10.96 7.74
CA LYS A 50 -11.47 -11.24 9.16
C LYS A 50 -10.49 -10.27 9.82
N LEU A 51 -9.52 -9.79 9.05
CA LEU A 51 -8.48 -8.86 9.48
C LEU A 51 -8.13 -7.96 8.30
N VAL A 52 -8.05 -6.66 8.56
CA VAL A 52 -7.55 -5.68 7.59
C VAL A 52 -6.37 -4.96 8.26
N VAL A 53 -5.23 -4.95 7.57
CA VAL A 53 -4.02 -4.26 8.03
C VAL A 53 -3.74 -3.10 7.08
N PHE A 54 -3.66 -1.90 7.63
CA PHE A 54 -3.24 -0.71 6.90
C PHE A 54 -1.81 -0.36 7.29
N ASP A 55 -0.93 -0.23 6.29
CA ASP A 55 0.44 0.27 6.43
C ASP A 55 0.53 1.64 5.72
N PRO A 56 -0.07 2.70 6.29
CA PRO A 56 -0.16 4.00 5.63
C PRO A 56 1.22 4.66 5.48
N PRO A 57 1.34 5.70 4.65
CA PRO A 57 2.56 6.50 4.56
C PRO A 57 2.99 7.05 5.92
N HIS A 58 4.15 6.63 6.40
CA HIS A 58 4.70 7.12 7.68
C HIS A 58 5.61 8.34 7.49
N LEU A 59 5.90 8.73 6.25
CA LEU A 59 6.83 9.82 5.96
C LEU A 59 6.14 11.19 6.04
N LEU A 60 6.51 11.97 7.05
CA LEU A 60 6.08 13.38 7.18
C LEU A 60 6.73 14.30 6.14
N LYS A 61 7.96 13.98 5.72
CA LYS A 61 8.74 14.73 4.73
C LYS A 61 9.57 13.76 3.89
N ALA A 62 9.42 13.84 2.58
CA ALA A 62 10.30 13.19 1.61
C ALA A 62 10.39 14.08 0.37
N GLY A 63 11.54 14.10 -0.30
CA GLY A 63 11.62 14.70 -1.63
C GLY A 63 10.72 13.93 -2.59
N GLU A 64 9.93 14.62 -3.41
CA GLU A 64 8.92 13.99 -4.28
C GLU A 64 9.52 12.88 -5.17
N ASN A 65 10.75 13.08 -5.64
CA ASN A 65 11.49 12.12 -6.47
C ASN A 65 12.46 11.22 -5.68
N SER A 66 12.45 11.29 -4.35
CA SER A 66 13.37 10.50 -3.51
C SER A 66 13.00 9.02 -3.52
N TRP A 67 14.01 8.16 -3.34
CA TRP A 67 13.80 6.72 -3.22
C TRP A 67 12.90 6.36 -2.01
N LEU A 68 12.97 7.14 -0.93
CA LEU A 68 12.10 7.01 0.25
C LEU A 68 10.63 7.26 -0.09
N ALA A 69 10.34 8.31 -0.87
CA ALA A 69 8.98 8.61 -1.32
C ALA A 69 8.38 7.48 -2.16
N LYS A 70 9.21 6.83 -3.00
CA LYS A 70 8.79 5.67 -3.80
C LYS A 70 8.51 4.45 -2.93
N LEU A 71 9.37 4.18 -1.95
CA LEU A 71 9.22 3.01 -1.06
C LEU A 71 8.01 3.10 -0.13
N PHE A 72 7.83 4.25 0.54
CA PHE A 72 6.82 4.41 1.58
C PHE A 72 5.56 5.14 1.11
N PHE A 73 5.41 5.36 -0.20
CA PHE A 73 4.32 6.11 -0.82
C PHE A 73 4.11 7.49 -0.19
N PHE A 74 4.81 8.53 -0.66
CA PHE A 74 4.60 9.88 -0.14
C PHE A 74 3.45 10.60 -0.84
N LYS A 75 2.38 10.92 -0.12
CA LYS A 75 1.33 11.86 -0.55
C LYS A 75 1.20 12.96 0.49
N LYS A 76 1.29 14.22 0.07
CA LYS A 76 1.35 15.41 0.94
C LYS A 76 0.11 15.57 1.84
N GLU A 77 -1.00 14.93 1.48
CA GLU A 77 -2.24 14.89 2.24
C GLU A 77 -2.69 13.44 2.40
N PHE A 78 -2.38 12.84 3.54
CA PHE A 78 -2.99 11.59 4.00
C PHE A 78 -3.88 11.94 5.20
N LYS A 79 -5.19 12.10 4.98
CA LYS A 79 -6.15 12.24 6.08
C LYS A 79 -6.53 10.84 6.56
N GLN A 80 -6.19 10.54 7.80
CA GLN A 80 -6.48 9.25 8.40
C GLN A 80 -7.97 9.18 8.78
N SER A 81 -8.79 8.56 7.95
CA SER A 81 -10.15 8.14 8.33
C SER A 81 -10.37 6.70 7.88
N ILE A 82 -10.09 5.72 8.74
CA ILE A 82 -10.50 4.33 8.51
C ILE A 82 -10.95 3.75 9.84
N LEU A 83 -12.27 3.65 10.03
CA LEU A 83 -12.89 3.03 11.19
C LEU A 83 -14.08 2.11 10.80
N SER A 84 -14.14 1.58 9.57
CA SER A 84 -15.35 0.86 9.10
C SER A 84 -15.14 -0.49 8.39
N LEU A 85 -13.94 -1.08 8.37
CA LEU A 85 -13.70 -2.34 7.61
C LEU A 85 -13.49 -3.59 8.47
N THR A 86 -13.48 -3.46 9.79
CA THR A 86 -13.36 -4.56 10.74
C THR A 86 -14.61 -4.60 11.62
N TYR A 87 -14.91 -5.78 12.20
CA TYR A 87 -16.10 -6.03 13.04
C TYR A 87 -16.40 -4.94 14.08
#